data_AF-A0A8C4XXL2-F1
#
_entry.id   AF-A0A8C4XXL2-F1
#
_cell.length_a   1.000
_cell.length_b   1.000
_cell.length_c   1.000
_cell.angle_alpha   90.00
_cell.angle_beta   90.00
_cell.angle_gamma   90.00
#
_symmetry.space_group_name_H-M   'P 1'
#
loop_
_entity.id
_entity.type
_entity.pdbx_description
1 polymer ?
#
loop_
_entity_poly.entity_id
_entity_poly.type
_entity_poly.pdbx_seq_one_letter_code
_entity_poly.pdbx_strand_id
1 'polypeptide(L)'
;MSLLSTGQMKRKWEERLKNVDELASRYKRKPLCPVYRPQLSKIWQPCSVWKLFHRQAQAFNYAKTCKEDVHVFALEMNTEDGQRYYLVTTYTEFWFYYNKEQKTNLMHCYEVIPEKAVCKLYFDLEFYKPVNPEADGKKMIAKLIELVSKKLEELYGVKCSIEDVLNLDSSTDEKFSHHLIFLLYKTAFKDNIHVGNFVKTVLQPALVLTENKADALILEEGADSVASQSSKATVEIDGTVVNLGAVKEASGKWQSNMHKTLENGKLQQKENLDLSFLVVNDKEGGKQLIIDLGVYTKNRNFRLYKSSKAGKHVTLKIAEDNKFVPKPQKNISVEEQYFLSSLVCNIRFSEIERALTCDSPEGKEKMPKQTDRRVASSTSGRICTFNG
;
A
#
# COMPACT_ATOMS: atom_id res chain seq x y z
N MET A 1 -34.47 27.90 -42.61
CA MET A 1 -33.65 27.29 -41.54
C MET A 1 -32.12 27.43 -41.75
N SER A 2 -31.62 28.51 -42.37
CA SER A 2 -30.17 28.67 -42.66
C SER A 2 -29.44 29.72 -41.81
N LEU A 3 -30.16 30.72 -41.28
CA LEU A 3 -29.55 31.86 -40.57
C LEU A 3 -29.25 31.63 -39.08
N LEU A 4 -29.88 30.63 -38.45
CA LEU A 4 -29.65 30.30 -37.03
C LEU A 4 -28.35 29.50 -36.81
N SER A 5 -27.95 28.69 -37.81
CA SER A 5 -26.74 27.85 -37.75
C SER A 5 -25.46 28.66 -37.91
N THR A 6 -25.47 29.68 -38.79
CA THR A 6 -24.33 30.58 -39.02
C THR A 6 -24.04 31.47 -37.80
N GLY A 7 -25.08 31.93 -37.07
CA GLY A 7 -24.92 32.71 -35.85
C GLY A 7 -24.26 31.94 -34.69
N GLN A 8 -24.63 30.67 -34.50
CA GLN A 8 -23.98 29.79 -33.51
C GLN A 8 -22.53 29.48 -33.88
N MET A 9 -22.24 29.24 -35.17
CA MET A 9 -20.90 28.98 -35.64
C MET A 9 -19.99 30.20 -35.48
N LYS A 10 -20.52 31.40 -35.71
CA LYS A 10 -19.81 32.68 -35.52
C LYS A 10 -19.47 32.94 -34.06
N ARG A 11 -20.42 32.74 -33.13
CA ARG A 11 -20.18 32.84 -31.68
C ARG A 11 -19.11 31.85 -31.18
N LYS A 12 -19.16 30.61 -31.68
CA LYS A 12 -18.16 29.58 -31.35
C LYS A 12 -16.76 29.94 -31.88
N TRP A 13 -16.69 30.67 -32.98
CA TRP A 13 -15.44 31.20 -33.51
C TRP A 13 -14.91 32.38 -32.68
N GLU A 14 -15.78 33.30 -32.29
CA GLU A 14 -15.43 34.44 -31.42
C GLU A 14 -14.89 33.95 -30.07
N GLU A 15 -15.51 32.91 -29.49
CA GLU A 15 -15.06 32.30 -28.24
C GLU A 15 -13.70 31.59 -28.38
N ARG A 16 -13.47 30.90 -29.50
CA ARG A 16 -12.16 30.33 -29.82
C ARG A 16 -11.10 31.41 -29.99
N LEU A 17 -11.42 32.51 -30.65
CA LEU A 17 -10.49 33.63 -30.84
C LEU A 17 -10.08 34.22 -29.50
N LYS A 18 -11.06 34.43 -28.61
CA LYS A 18 -10.83 34.92 -27.25
C LYS A 18 -9.93 33.98 -26.45
N ASN A 19 -10.17 32.67 -26.52
CA ASN A 19 -9.32 31.67 -25.86
C ASN A 19 -7.88 31.68 -26.41
N VAL A 20 -7.71 31.87 -27.72
CA VAL A 20 -6.40 32.00 -28.36
C VAL A 20 -5.68 33.27 -27.90
N ASP A 21 -6.38 34.41 -27.81
CA ASP A 21 -5.81 35.68 -27.36
C ASP A 21 -5.44 35.65 -25.87
N GLU A 22 -6.26 35.03 -25.03
CA GLU A 22 -5.96 34.80 -23.61
C GLU A 22 -4.73 33.90 -23.45
N LEU A 23 -4.63 32.85 -24.25
CA LEU A 23 -3.48 31.95 -24.29
C LEU A 23 -2.22 32.67 -24.78
N ALA A 24 -2.30 33.48 -25.83
CA ALA A 24 -1.20 34.29 -26.34
C ALA A 24 -0.74 35.32 -25.30
N SER A 25 -1.67 35.96 -24.60
CA SER A 25 -1.38 36.89 -23.50
C SER A 25 -0.76 36.21 -22.29
N ARG A 26 -1.12 34.94 -22.04
CA ARG A 26 -0.48 34.10 -21.03
C ARG A 26 0.95 33.75 -21.43
N TYR A 27 1.20 33.42 -22.69
CA TYR A 27 2.56 33.17 -23.21
C TYR A 27 3.43 34.43 -23.29
N LYS A 28 2.86 35.62 -23.51
CA LYS A 28 3.63 36.88 -23.40
C LYS A 28 4.06 37.16 -21.96
N ARG A 29 3.18 36.91 -20.98
CA ARG A 29 3.46 37.12 -19.54
C ARG A 29 4.36 36.04 -18.95
N LYS A 30 4.24 34.80 -19.44
CA LYS A 30 5.07 33.66 -19.10
C LYS A 30 5.58 33.04 -20.40
N PRO A 31 6.63 33.62 -21.00
CA PRO A 31 7.22 33.06 -22.22
C PRO A 31 7.56 31.59 -21.99
N LEU A 32 7.16 30.75 -22.95
CA LEU A 32 7.72 29.41 -23.04
C LEU A 32 9.24 29.56 -22.99
N CYS A 33 9.91 28.71 -22.22
CA CYS A 33 11.36 28.77 -22.09
C CYS A 33 11.95 28.80 -23.52
N PRO A 34 12.72 29.84 -23.91
CA PRO A 34 13.17 30.00 -25.30
C PRO A 34 14.05 28.86 -25.77
N VAL A 35 14.61 28.12 -24.83
CA VAL A 35 15.40 26.93 -25.10
C VAL A 35 14.46 25.74 -25.16
N TYR A 36 14.00 25.42 -26.37
CA TYR A 36 13.70 24.03 -26.70
C TYR A 36 14.97 23.24 -26.39
N ARG A 37 14.98 22.46 -25.29
CA ARG A 37 16.05 21.53 -24.96
C ARG A 37 15.60 20.12 -25.34
N PRO A 38 15.79 19.69 -26.60
CA PRO A 38 15.50 18.31 -27.01
C PRO A 38 16.48 17.28 -26.43
N GLN A 39 17.24 17.63 -25.38
CA GLN A 39 18.02 16.68 -24.58
C GLN A 39 18.03 17.20 -23.13
N LEU A 40 17.22 16.57 -22.28
CA LEU A 40 17.42 16.63 -20.83
C LEU A 40 18.48 15.64 -20.34
N SER A 41 19.06 14.88 -21.25
CA SER A 41 19.99 13.84 -20.93
C SER A 41 21.43 14.36 -20.95
N LYS A 42 22.18 14.07 -19.89
CA LYS A 42 23.63 13.88 -20.00
C LYS A 42 23.91 12.99 -21.23
N ILE A 43 25.01 13.15 -21.95
CA ILE A 43 25.29 12.45 -23.24
C ILE A 43 25.05 10.92 -23.19
N TRP A 44 25.12 10.31 -22.00
CA TRP A 44 24.90 8.87 -21.76
C TRP A 44 23.45 8.45 -21.44
N GLN A 45 22.49 9.36 -21.38
CA GLN A 45 21.08 9.07 -21.03
C GLN A 45 20.21 8.97 -22.30
N PRO A 46 19.17 8.11 -22.30
CA PRO A 46 18.34 7.85 -23.48
C PRO A 46 17.51 9.06 -23.93
N CYS A 47 16.85 8.94 -25.09
CA CYS A 47 15.95 9.96 -25.61
C CYS A 47 14.83 10.29 -24.61
N SER A 48 14.45 11.57 -24.53
CA SER A 48 13.34 12.04 -23.68
C SER A 48 12.05 11.34 -24.07
N VAL A 49 11.44 10.63 -23.10
CA VAL A 49 10.13 10.01 -23.25
C VAL A 49 9.21 10.67 -22.22
N TRP A 50 8.28 11.49 -22.68
CA TRP A 50 7.29 12.14 -21.83
C TRP A 50 5.92 12.14 -22.52
N LYS A 51 5.13 11.07 -22.32
CA LYS A 51 3.83 10.91 -22.98
C LYS A 51 2.69 10.72 -21.99
N LEU A 52 1.63 11.51 -22.16
CA LEU A 52 0.42 11.46 -21.34
C LEU A 52 -0.70 10.68 -22.04
N PHE A 53 -1.44 9.90 -21.26
CA PHE A 53 -2.57 9.10 -21.70
C PHE A 53 -3.75 9.28 -20.75
N HIS A 54 -4.97 9.20 -21.29
CA HIS A 54 -6.18 9.22 -20.47
C HIS A 54 -6.52 7.85 -19.86
N ARG A 55 -6.09 6.76 -20.49
CA ARG A 55 -6.38 5.39 -20.05
C ARG A 55 -5.11 4.66 -19.67
N GLN A 56 -5.12 4.01 -18.49
CA GLN A 56 -3.98 3.24 -17.98
C GLN A 56 -3.50 2.17 -18.97
N ALA A 57 -4.43 1.45 -19.59
CA ALA A 57 -4.11 0.41 -20.56
C ALA A 57 -3.35 0.96 -21.78
N GLN A 58 -3.66 2.19 -22.24
CA GLN A 58 -2.94 2.82 -23.33
C GLN A 58 -1.51 3.19 -22.93
N ALA A 59 -1.33 3.70 -21.71
CA ALA A 59 0.00 3.96 -21.16
C ALA A 59 0.85 2.69 -21.08
N PHE A 60 0.29 1.57 -20.57
CA PHE A 60 0.99 0.29 -20.55
C PHE A 60 1.31 -0.26 -21.95
N ASN A 61 0.38 -0.15 -22.89
CA ASN A 61 0.63 -0.58 -24.27
C ASN A 61 1.76 0.24 -24.90
N TYR A 62 1.78 1.55 -24.66
CA TYR A 62 2.88 2.40 -25.12
C TYR A 62 4.21 2.05 -24.44
N ALA A 63 4.22 1.86 -23.12
CA ALA A 63 5.43 1.48 -22.37
C ALA A 63 6.05 0.18 -22.90
N LYS A 64 5.23 -0.81 -23.28
CA LYS A 64 5.69 -2.06 -23.92
C LYS A 64 6.34 -1.86 -25.30
N THR A 65 6.02 -0.77 -25.98
CA THR A 65 6.60 -0.46 -27.31
C THR A 65 7.89 0.36 -27.22
N CYS A 66 8.20 0.92 -26.04
CA CYS A 66 9.42 1.68 -25.82
C CYS A 66 10.64 0.76 -25.75
N LYS A 67 11.78 1.25 -26.24
CA LYS A 67 13.08 0.55 -26.11
C LYS A 67 13.76 0.93 -24.78
N GLU A 68 13.46 2.12 -24.28
CA GLU A 68 13.93 2.67 -23.04
C GLU A 68 13.22 2.05 -21.84
N ASP A 69 13.89 2.04 -20.69
CA ASP A 69 13.33 1.60 -19.41
C ASP A 69 12.37 2.66 -18.83
N VAL A 70 11.13 2.62 -19.35
CA VAL A 70 10.06 3.57 -19.02
C VAL A 70 9.06 2.96 -18.04
N HIS A 71 8.45 3.85 -17.26
CA HIS A 71 7.55 3.52 -16.17
C HIS A 71 6.27 4.35 -16.30
N VAL A 72 5.19 3.83 -15.70
CA VAL A 72 3.88 4.48 -15.72
C VAL A 72 3.62 5.16 -14.38
N PHE A 73 3.33 6.46 -14.42
CA PHE A 73 2.91 7.24 -13.25
C PHE A 73 1.48 7.69 -13.44
N ALA A 74 0.69 7.70 -12.36
CA ALA A 74 -0.63 8.30 -12.36
C ALA A 74 -0.56 9.71 -11.76
N LEU A 75 -1.15 10.67 -12.46
CA LEU A 75 -1.21 12.08 -12.10
C LEU A 75 -2.66 12.46 -11.80
N GLU A 76 -2.90 13.00 -10.61
CA GLU A 76 -4.21 13.52 -10.20
C GLU A 76 -4.20 15.04 -10.34
N MET A 77 -4.77 15.55 -11.45
CA MET A 77 -4.62 16.97 -11.82
C MET A 77 -5.70 17.87 -11.19
N ASN A 78 -6.92 17.36 -10.99
CA ASN A 78 -8.05 18.11 -10.47
C ASN A 78 -8.62 17.42 -9.23
N THR A 79 -9.08 18.22 -8.27
CA THR A 79 -9.66 17.75 -7.00
C THR A 79 -11.11 17.30 -7.11
N GLU A 80 -11.81 17.67 -8.19
CA GLU A 80 -13.27 17.54 -8.29
C GLU A 80 -13.71 16.19 -8.86
N ASP A 81 -12.98 15.64 -9.84
CA ASP A 81 -13.42 14.42 -10.56
C ASP A 81 -12.65 13.15 -10.16
N GLY A 82 -11.57 13.28 -9.36
CA GLY A 82 -10.66 12.18 -9.05
C GLY A 82 -10.01 11.54 -10.28
N GLN A 83 -10.12 12.19 -11.44
CA GLN A 83 -9.67 11.66 -12.72
C GLN A 83 -8.15 11.65 -12.78
N ARG A 84 -7.59 10.48 -13.12
CA ARG A 84 -6.15 10.29 -13.26
C ARG A 84 -5.74 10.29 -14.73
N TYR A 85 -4.65 10.98 -15.00
CA TYR A 85 -3.89 10.89 -16.24
C TYR A 85 -2.70 9.97 -16.02
N TYR A 86 -2.24 9.29 -17.07
CA TYR A 86 -1.14 8.35 -16.99
C TYR A 86 0.04 8.86 -17.81
N LEU A 87 1.14 9.16 -17.13
CA LEU A 87 2.39 9.60 -17.72
C LEU A 87 3.32 8.40 -17.91
N VAL A 88 3.91 8.27 -19.11
CA VAL A 88 4.98 7.31 -19.40
C VAL A 88 6.28 8.06 -19.60
N THR A 89 7.26 7.78 -18.75
CA THR A 89 8.60 8.38 -18.77
C THR A 89 9.60 7.53 -17.98
N THR A 90 10.89 7.88 -18.02
CA THR A 90 11.92 7.23 -17.20
C THR A 90 11.94 7.79 -15.77
N TYR A 91 12.48 7.06 -14.79
CA TYR A 91 12.62 7.58 -13.42
C TYR A 91 13.44 8.86 -13.35
N THR A 92 14.54 8.92 -14.11
CA THR A 92 15.44 10.08 -14.10
C THR A 92 14.78 11.32 -14.70
N GLU A 93 14.06 11.15 -15.79
CA GLU A 93 13.35 12.25 -16.43
C GLU A 93 12.14 12.70 -15.59
N PHE A 94 11.40 11.75 -15.01
CA PHE A 94 10.36 12.06 -14.03
C PHE A 94 10.92 12.91 -12.89
N TRP A 95 12.00 12.44 -12.24
CA TRP A 95 12.60 13.14 -11.10
C TRP A 95 13.07 14.54 -11.45
N PHE A 96 13.65 14.75 -12.63
CA PHE A 96 14.11 16.07 -13.06
C PHE A 96 13.01 17.12 -13.03
N TYR A 97 11.84 16.81 -13.62
CA TYR A 97 10.70 17.72 -13.61
C TYR A 97 9.99 17.71 -12.27
N TYR A 98 9.82 16.54 -11.68
CA TYR A 98 9.15 16.36 -10.40
C TYR A 98 9.81 17.19 -9.31
N ASN A 99 11.14 17.16 -9.18
CA ASN A 99 11.89 17.92 -8.18
C ASN A 99 11.86 19.45 -8.45
N LYS A 100 11.77 19.88 -9.71
CA LYS A 100 11.72 21.30 -10.08
C LYS A 100 10.32 21.91 -10.00
N GLU A 101 9.29 21.12 -10.30
CA GLU A 101 7.91 21.54 -10.51
C GLU A 101 6.95 21.09 -9.41
N GLN A 102 7.45 20.77 -8.20
CA GLN A 102 6.62 20.37 -7.04
C GLN A 102 5.55 21.40 -6.64
N LYS A 103 5.59 22.62 -7.20
CA LYS A 103 4.68 23.72 -6.83
C LYS A 103 3.55 23.96 -7.84
N THR A 104 3.47 23.22 -8.94
CA THR A 104 2.50 23.52 -10.01
C THR A 104 1.68 22.30 -10.44
N ASN A 105 2.28 21.35 -11.17
CA ASN A 105 1.51 20.35 -11.92
C ASN A 105 1.75 18.89 -11.49
N LEU A 106 2.79 18.62 -10.69
CA LEU A 106 3.19 17.27 -10.29
C LEU A 106 3.06 17.03 -8.78
N MET A 107 2.12 17.71 -8.11
CA MET A 107 1.93 17.56 -6.66
C MET A 107 1.36 16.19 -6.28
N HIS A 108 0.45 15.66 -7.09
CA HIS A 108 -0.37 14.50 -6.76
C HIS A 108 -0.03 13.33 -7.68
N CYS A 109 1.16 12.76 -7.46
CA CYS A 109 1.71 11.70 -8.29
C CYS A 109 1.72 10.37 -7.54
N TYR A 110 1.46 9.30 -8.30
CA TYR A 110 1.48 7.93 -7.82
C TYR A 110 2.32 7.07 -8.77
N GLU A 111 3.12 6.17 -8.21
CA GLU A 111 3.68 5.03 -8.93
C GLU A 111 2.53 4.09 -9.29
N VAL A 112 2.47 3.64 -10.54
CA VAL A 112 1.58 2.53 -10.91
C VAL A 112 2.39 1.24 -10.81
N ILE A 113 2.15 0.44 -9.78
CA ILE A 113 2.79 -0.87 -9.56
C ILE A 113 2.20 -1.85 -10.59
N PRO A 114 2.92 -2.20 -11.68
CA PRO A 114 2.33 -2.99 -12.75
C PRO A 114 1.99 -4.39 -12.28
N GLU A 115 0.92 -4.98 -12.82
CA GLU A 115 0.64 -6.38 -12.55
C GLU A 115 1.83 -7.28 -12.95
N LYS A 116 2.13 -8.27 -12.11
CA LYS A 116 3.21 -9.25 -12.31
C LYS A 116 4.62 -8.64 -12.39
N ALA A 117 4.80 -7.36 -12.07
CA ALA A 117 6.13 -6.77 -11.94
C ALA A 117 6.76 -7.17 -10.62
N VAL A 118 8.05 -7.53 -10.67
CA VAL A 118 8.86 -7.79 -9.48
C VAL A 118 8.90 -6.52 -8.64
N CYS A 119 8.66 -6.65 -7.34
CA CYS A 119 8.49 -5.50 -6.46
C CYS A 119 9.12 -5.70 -5.08
N LYS A 120 9.41 -4.59 -4.41
CA LYS A 120 9.88 -4.56 -3.04
C LYS A 120 8.74 -4.99 -2.11
N LEU A 121 9.09 -5.40 -0.89
CA LEU A 121 8.10 -5.52 0.18
C LEU A 121 7.74 -4.11 0.65
N TYR A 122 6.45 -3.80 0.71
CA TYR A 122 5.98 -2.48 1.12
C TYR A 122 4.70 -2.59 1.96
N PHE A 123 4.47 -1.58 2.79
CA PHE A 123 3.29 -1.45 3.64
C PHE A 123 2.73 -0.03 3.55
N ASP A 124 1.40 0.06 3.61
CA ASP A 124 0.67 1.30 3.87
C ASP A 124 0.03 1.17 5.25
N LEU A 125 0.40 2.07 6.15
CA LEU A 125 0.01 2.04 7.56
C LEU A 125 -0.85 3.26 7.84
N GLU A 126 -2.06 3.05 8.35
CA GLU A 126 -2.92 4.16 8.73
C GLU A 126 -3.89 3.85 9.87
N PHE A 127 -4.16 4.85 10.70
CA PHE A 127 -5.26 4.84 11.65
C PHE A 127 -5.71 6.26 12.01
N TYR A 128 -6.93 6.39 12.52
CA TYR A 128 -7.48 7.65 12.98
C TYR A 128 -7.08 7.90 14.45
N LYS A 129 -6.34 8.97 14.73
CA LYS A 129 -5.73 9.23 16.04
C LYS A 129 -6.76 9.49 17.14
N PRO A 130 -7.84 10.27 16.94
CA PRO A 130 -8.77 10.61 18.02
C PRO A 130 -9.47 9.41 18.68
N VAL A 131 -9.70 8.32 17.93
CA VAL A 131 -10.32 7.09 18.45
C VAL A 131 -9.29 6.04 18.90
N ASN A 132 -7.99 6.39 18.84
CA ASN A 132 -6.87 5.56 19.25
C ASN A 132 -5.85 6.39 20.08
N PRO A 133 -6.26 7.04 21.19
CA PRO A 133 -5.40 7.95 21.95
C PRO A 133 -4.20 7.25 22.62
N GLU A 134 -4.33 5.95 22.90
CA GLU A 134 -3.28 5.14 23.53
C GLU A 134 -2.31 4.51 22.51
N ALA A 135 -2.60 4.63 21.21
CA ALA A 135 -1.80 3.99 20.17
C ALA A 135 -0.50 4.77 19.90
N ASP A 136 0.63 4.13 20.22
CA ASP A 136 1.96 4.63 19.89
C ASP A 136 2.40 4.12 18.52
N GLY A 137 2.10 4.89 17.47
CA GLY A 137 2.39 4.52 16.08
C GLY A 137 3.88 4.25 15.80
N LYS A 138 4.80 4.97 16.46
CA LYS A 138 6.26 4.75 16.30
C LYS A 138 6.65 3.37 16.87
N LYS A 139 6.16 3.02 18.06
CA LYS A 139 6.37 1.67 18.64
C LYS A 139 5.72 0.58 17.81
N MET A 140 4.52 0.82 17.25
CA MET A 140 3.84 -0.14 16.38
C MET A 140 4.66 -0.43 15.11
N ILE A 141 5.23 0.60 14.46
CA ILE A 141 6.14 0.43 13.32
C ILE A 141 7.36 -0.40 13.71
N ALA A 142 8.03 -0.06 14.82
CA ALA A 142 9.24 -0.78 15.24
C ALA A 142 8.96 -2.28 15.48
N LYS A 143 7.88 -2.60 16.20
CA LYS A 143 7.45 -3.99 16.44
C LYS A 143 7.02 -4.71 15.14
N LEU A 144 6.39 -4.00 14.21
CA LEU A 144 6.02 -4.56 12.91
C LEU A 144 7.27 -4.93 12.10
N ILE A 145 8.26 -4.04 12.04
CA ILE A 145 9.53 -4.31 11.34
C ILE A 145 10.23 -5.52 11.95
N GLU A 146 10.31 -5.61 13.28
CA GLU A 146 10.89 -6.76 13.98
C GLU A 146 10.17 -8.08 13.64
N LEU A 147 8.84 -8.09 13.69
CA LEU A 147 8.02 -9.25 13.33
C LEU A 147 8.27 -9.68 11.89
N VAL A 148 8.24 -8.73 10.96
CA VAL A 148 8.43 -8.99 9.52
C VAL A 148 9.85 -9.51 9.26
N SER A 149 10.88 -8.91 9.88
CA SER A 149 12.26 -9.39 9.80
C SER A 149 12.40 -10.83 10.27
N LYS A 150 11.82 -11.18 11.43
CA LYS A 150 11.81 -12.57 11.95
C LYS A 150 11.15 -13.51 10.94
N LYS A 151 10.01 -13.12 10.36
CA LYS A 151 9.28 -13.94 9.38
C LYS A 151 9.98 -14.07 8.03
N LEU A 152 10.70 -13.05 7.58
CA LEU A 152 11.54 -13.11 6.38
C LEU A 152 12.71 -14.08 6.56
N GLU A 153 13.33 -14.09 7.74
CA GLU A 153 14.41 -15.04 8.06
C GLU A 153 13.87 -16.47 8.18
N GLU A 154 12.76 -16.67 8.90
CA GLU A 154 12.13 -18.00 9.06
C GLU A 154 11.68 -18.63 7.74
N LEU A 155 11.03 -17.85 6.86
CA LEU A 155 10.41 -18.40 5.64
C LEU A 155 11.35 -18.41 4.44
N TYR A 156 12.26 -17.44 4.34
CA TYR A 156 13.09 -17.24 3.15
C TYR A 156 14.59 -17.16 3.44
N GLY A 157 15.02 -17.22 4.70
CA GLY A 157 16.42 -17.02 5.09
C GLY A 157 16.94 -15.63 4.76
N VAL A 158 16.06 -14.63 4.70
CA VAL A 158 16.41 -13.25 4.34
C VAL A 158 16.54 -12.43 5.61
N LYS A 159 17.75 -11.94 5.89
CA LYS A 159 17.99 -11.03 7.01
C LYS A 159 17.59 -9.61 6.63
N CYS A 160 16.93 -8.93 7.56
CA CYS A 160 16.49 -7.56 7.40
C CYS A 160 16.53 -6.87 8.77
N SER A 161 16.96 -5.61 8.78
CA SER A 161 16.97 -4.75 9.97
C SER A 161 16.15 -3.48 9.74
N ILE A 162 16.00 -2.66 10.78
CA ILE A 162 15.35 -1.35 10.66
C ILE A 162 16.12 -0.39 9.74
N GLU A 163 17.43 -0.61 9.53
CA GLU A 163 18.27 0.17 8.63
C GLU A 163 18.00 -0.16 7.16
N ASP A 164 17.31 -1.27 6.88
CA ASP A 164 16.92 -1.70 5.53
C ASP A 164 15.50 -1.25 5.16
N VAL A 165 14.83 -0.47 6.02
CA VAL A 165 13.44 -0.04 5.84
C VAL A 165 13.36 1.47 5.71
N LEU A 166 12.96 1.94 4.53
CA LEU A 166 12.62 3.33 4.31
C LEU A 166 11.25 3.63 4.91
N ASN A 167 11.22 4.53 5.90
CA ASN A 167 10.00 5.00 6.55
C ASN A 167 9.61 6.38 6.03
N LEU A 168 8.44 6.48 5.38
CA LEU A 168 7.87 7.73 4.89
C LEU A 168 6.64 8.11 5.72
N ASP A 169 6.58 9.36 6.17
CA ASP A 169 5.51 9.91 6.99
C ASP A 169 4.66 10.92 6.18
N SER A 170 3.34 10.79 6.28
CA SER A 170 2.36 11.78 5.81
C SER A 170 1.23 12.00 6.83
N SER A 171 1.54 11.78 8.11
CA SER A 171 0.63 11.94 9.23
C SER A 171 0.17 13.40 9.38
N THR A 172 -1.03 13.55 9.89
CA THR A 172 -1.64 14.82 10.29
C THR A 172 -2.00 14.77 11.77
N ASP A 173 -2.54 15.85 12.32
CA ASP A 173 -3.02 15.86 13.71
C ASP A 173 -4.14 14.82 13.94
N GLU A 174 -4.92 14.55 12.91
CA GLU A 174 -6.05 13.61 12.95
C GLU A 174 -5.70 12.19 12.51
N LYS A 175 -4.73 12.02 11.61
CA LYS A 175 -4.46 10.74 10.95
C LYS A 175 -3.00 10.34 11.08
N PHE A 176 -2.76 9.13 11.55
CA PHE A 176 -1.47 8.47 11.37
C PHE A 176 -1.40 7.89 9.96
N SER A 177 -0.33 8.14 9.21
CA SER A 177 -0.19 7.63 7.84
C SER A 177 1.28 7.49 7.45
N HIS A 178 1.75 6.26 7.35
CA HIS A 178 3.13 5.94 6.99
C HIS A 178 3.20 4.95 5.82
N HIS A 179 4.19 5.11 4.95
CA HIS A 179 4.58 4.05 4.01
C HIS A 179 5.92 3.46 4.46
N LEU A 180 5.99 2.13 4.54
CA LEU A 180 7.26 1.42 4.75
C LEU A 180 7.65 0.72 3.45
N ILE A 181 8.89 0.92 3.00
CA ILE A 181 9.45 0.22 1.84
C ILE A 181 10.73 -0.51 2.28
N PHE A 182 10.75 -1.84 2.13
CA PHE A 182 11.87 -2.69 2.52
C PHE A 182 12.85 -2.83 1.36
N LEU A 183 14.10 -2.45 1.60
CA LEU A 183 15.22 -2.51 0.65
C LEU A 183 16.09 -3.73 0.91
N LEU A 184 15.50 -4.91 0.70
CA LEU A 184 16.16 -6.20 0.96
C LEU A 184 17.35 -6.41 0.02
N TYR A 185 18.47 -6.87 0.58
CA TYR A 185 19.67 -7.14 -0.21
C TYR A 185 19.43 -8.27 -1.22
N LYS A 186 19.62 -7.94 -2.51
CA LYS A 186 19.54 -8.86 -3.65
C LYS A 186 18.27 -9.71 -3.73
N THR A 187 17.20 -9.23 -3.11
CA THR A 187 15.96 -9.99 -2.93
C THR A 187 14.76 -9.10 -3.20
N ALA A 188 13.77 -9.63 -3.88
CA ALA A 188 12.50 -8.96 -4.16
C ALA A 188 11.37 -9.98 -4.18
N PHE A 189 10.12 -9.54 -4.09
CA PHE A 189 8.97 -10.40 -4.31
C PHE A 189 8.64 -10.49 -5.80
N LYS A 190 8.17 -11.66 -6.24
CA LYS A 190 7.79 -11.91 -7.63
C LYS A 190 6.79 -10.89 -8.16
N ASP A 191 5.80 -10.52 -7.35
CA ASP A 191 4.91 -9.40 -7.59
C ASP A 191 4.19 -8.99 -6.29
N ASN A 192 3.40 -7.93 -6.37
CA ASN A 192 2.70 -7.38 -5.21
C ASN A 192 1.57 -8.27 -4.68
N ILE A 193 1.08 -9.25 -5.44
CA ILE A 193 0.12 -10.24 -4.97
C ILE A 193 0.82 -11.23 -4.03
N HIS A 194 2.04 -11.65 -4.36
CA HIS A 194 2.84 -12.50 -3.46
C HIS A 194 3.25 -11.74 -2.19
N VAL A 195 3.45 -10.42 -2.27
CA VAL A 195 3.59 -9.57 -1.07
C VAL A 195 2.32 -9.64 -0.23
N GLY A 196 1.15 -9.44 -0.83
CA GLY A 196 -0.12 -9.50 -0.11
C GLY A 196 -0.37 -10.86 0.57
N ASN A 197 -0.05 -11.96 -0.11
CA ASN A 197 -0.16 -13.31 0.46
C ASN A 197 0.79 -13.51 1.64
N PHE A 198 2.03 -13.03 1.52
CA PHE A 198 3.01 -13.06 2.61
C PHE A 198 2.51 -12.27 3.81
N VAL A 199 2.06 -11.04 3.60
CA VAL A 199 1.55 -10.16 4.67
C VAL A 199 0.32 -10.79 5.33
N LYS A 200 -0.65 -11.30 4.55
CA LYS A 200 -1.81 -12.02 5.09
C LYS A 200 -1.41 -13.22 5.93
N THR A 201 -0.41 -13.99 5.48
CA THR A 201 0.09 -15.18 6.20
C THR A 201 0.74 -14.80 7.53
N VAL A 202 1.58 -13.76 7.52
CA VAL A 202 2.26 -13.25 8.74
C VAL A 202 1.25 -12.68 9.73
N LEU A 203 0.20 -12.01 9.24
CA LEU A 203 -0.78 -11.30 10.05
C LEU A 203 -2.04 -12.13 10.38
N GLN A 204 -2.11 -13.41 9.99
CA GLN A 204 -3.24 -14.29 10.29
C GLN A 204 -3.73 -14.19 11.75
N PRO A 205 -2.85 -14.23 12.79
CA PRO A 205 -3.31 -14.10 14.17
C PRO A 205 -4.00 -12.77 14.48
N ALA A 206 -3.58 -11.67 13.84
CA ALA A 206 -4.19 -10.36 14.03
C ALA A 206 -5.54 -10.23 13.30
N LEU A 207 -5.69 -10.88 12.14
CA LEU A 207 -6.94 -10.90 11.36
C LEU A 207 -8.08 -11.57 12.14
N VAL A 208 -7.78 -12.66 12.84
CA VAL A 208 -8.75 -13.33 13.71
C VAL A 208 -9.24 -12.41 14.85
N LEU A 209 -8.37 -11.53 15.36
CA LEU A 209 -8.74 -10.56 16.41
C LEU A 209 -9.68 -9.45 15.90
N THR A 210 -9.61 -9.13 14.60
CA THR A 210 -10.54 -8.16 13.98
C THR A 210 -11.90 -8.77 13.69
N GLU A 211 -11.96 -10.07 13.38
CA GLU A 211 -13.21 -10.79 13.08
C GLU A 211 -13.99 -11.14 14.37
N ASN A 212 -13.32 -11.73 15.37
CA ASN A 212 -13.98 -12.23 16.58
C ASN A 212 -14.63 -11.15 17.49
N LYS A 213 -14.29 -9.87 17.31
CA LYS A 213 -14.92 -8.77 18.05
C LYS A 213 -16.07 -8.10 17.30
N ALA A 214 -16.17 -8.30 15.98
CA ALA A 214 -17.33 -7.87 15.22
C ALA A 214 -18.55 -8.76 15.54
N ASP A 215 -18.35 -10.08 15.69
CA ASP A 215 -19.43 -11.01 16.04
C ASP A 215 -19.91 -10.86 17.49
N ALA A 216 -19.07 -10.36 18.40
CA ALA A 216 -19.48 -10.06 19.78
C ALA A 216 -20.40 -8.83 19.89
N LEU A 217 -20.32 -7.89 18.93
CA LEU A 217 -21.21 -6.72 18.88
C LEU A 217 -22.61 -7.05 18.33
N ILE A 218 -22.76 -8.18 17.63
CA ILE A 218 -24.06 -8.63 17.08
C ILE A 218 -24.91 -9.35 18.15
N LEU A 219 -24.30 -9.80 19.26
CA LEU A 219 -25.02 -10.52 20.33
C LEU A 219 -25.54 -9.63 21.47
N GLU A 220 -25.19 -8.34 21.50
CA GLU A 220 -25.61 -7.40 22.56
C GLU A 220 -26.83 -6.54 22.18
N GLU A 221 -27.29 -6.55 20.91
CA GLU A 221 -28.51 -5.81 20.49
C GLU A 221 -29.81 -6.64 20.55
N GLY A 222 -29.78 -7.78 21.27
CA GLY A 222 -30.86 -8.79 21.25
C GLY A 222 -31.52 -9.12 22.60
N ALA A 223 -31.57 -8.21 23.57
CA ALA A 223 -32.42 -8.30 24.79
C ALA A 223 -32.36 -6.93 25.49
N ASP A 224 -33.42 -6.21 25.86
CA ASP A 224 -34.85 -6.41 25.93
C ASP A 224 -35.50 -5.02 25.79
N SER A 225 -36.59 -4.90 25.03
CA SER A 225 -37.49 -3.75 25.15
C SER A 225 -38.95 -4.23 25.17
N VAL A 226 -39.51 -4.38 26.37
CA VAL A 226 -40.94 -4.20 26.61
C VAL A 226 -41.12 -3.45 27.92
N ALA A 227 -41.66 -2.23 27.79
CA ALA A 227 -41.99 -1.31 28.86
C ALA A 227 -43.28 -1.70 29.60
N SER A 228 -43.44 -1.26 30.86
CA SER A 228 -44.63 -0.48 31.28
C SER A 228 -44.63 -0.08 32.77
N GLN A 229 -44.62 1.24 32.98
CA GLN A 229 -45.52 2.05 33.84
C GLN A 229 -45.58 1.88 35.39
N SER A 230 -45.08 2.93 36.06
CA SER A 230 -45.78 3.81 37.04
C SER A 230 -46.65 3.20 38.15
N SER A 231 -46.29 3.41 39.42
CA SER A 231 -47.07 4.27 40.36
C SER A 231 -46.47 4.40 41.78
N LYS A 232 -46.60 5.64 42.29
CA LYS A 232 -46.55 6.21 43.65
C LYS A 232 -46.53 5.33 44.94
N ALA A 233 -45.69 5.80 45.86
CA ALA A 233 -45.95 6.21 47.26
C ALA A 233 -45.82 5.21 48.44
N THR A 234 -44.87 5.57 49.33
CA THR A 234 -44.89 5.57 50.81
C THR A 234 -45.21 4.29 51.58
N VAL A 235 -44.27 3.82 52.42
CA VAL A 235 -44.41 3.63 53.88
C VAL A 235 -43.02 3.78 54.52
N GLU A 236 -43.05 4.24 55.76
CA GLU A 236 -42.05 4.91 56.58
C GLU A 236 -41.51 3.96 57.70
N ILE A 237 -40.42 4.39 58.35
CA ILE A 237 -40.02 4.15 59.76
C ILE A 237 -38.88 3.16 60.08
N ASP A 238 -37.98 3.73 60.90
CA ASP A 238 -36.94 3.20 61.80
C ASP A 238 -35.69 2.55 61.19
N GLY A 239 -34.47 2.96 61.53
CA GLY A 239 -34.01 3.82 62.62
C GLY A 239 -32.65 3.30 63.09
N THR A 240 -31.80 4.22 63.54
CA THR A 240 -30.58 4.00 64.34
C THR A 240 -29.25 3.78 63.63
N VAL A 241 -28.34 4.69 63.99
CA VAL A 241 -26.92 4.81 63.68
C VAL A 241 -26.10 3.97 64.66
N VAL A 242 -25.10 3.19 64.20
CA VAL A 242 -23.78 3.13 64.87
C VAL A 242 -22.67 2.57 63.97
N ASN A 243 -21.45 2.97 64.29
CA ASN A 243 -20.22 2.92 63.52
C ASN A 243 -19.28 1.82 64.05
N LEU A 244 -18.28 1.46 63.22
CA LEU A 244 -16.96 0.91 63.55
C LEU A 244 -16.80 -0.55 64.06
N GLY A 245 -15.91 -1.30 63.41
CA GLY A 245 -15.24 -2.47 64.01
C GLY A 245 -14.60 -3.44 62.99
N ALA A 246 -13.28 -3.39 62.87
CA ALA A 246 -12.46 -4.27 62.04
C ALA A 246 -12.25 -5.66 62.66
N VAL A 247 -12.18 -6.73 61.83
CA VAL A 247 -11.45 -7.98 62.15
C VAL A 247 -10.88 -8.61 60.85
N LYS A 248 -9.62 -9.05 60.92
CA LYS A 248 -8.83 -9.82 59.93
C LYS A 248 -9.33 -11.27 59.79
N GLU A 249 -9.12 -11.93 58.65
CA GLU A 249 -8.05 -12.95 58.42
C GLU A 249 -8.32 -13.87 57.19
N ALA A 250 -7.27 -14.00 56.38
CA ALA A 250 -6.73 -15.18 55.69
C ALA A 250 -7.59 -16.24 54.94
N SER A 251 -7.01 -16.58 53.77
CA SER A 251 -6.87 -17.92 53.17
C SER A 251 -7.75 -18.24 51.96
N GLY A 252 -7.11 -18.79 50.91
CA GLY A 252 -7.81 -19.33 49.75
C GLY A 252 -7.06 -19.27 48.42
N LYS A 253 -5.82 -19.79 48.35
CA LYS A 253 -5.30 -20.38 47.10
C LYS A 253 -6.31 -21.45 46.68
N TRP A 254 -6.77 -21.48 45.42
CA TRP A 254 -7.07 -22.73 44.69
C TRP A 254 -6.50 -22.60 43.27
N GLN A 255 -5.46 -23.38 43.02
CA GLN A 255 -4.93 -23.65 41.69
C GLN A 255 -5.73 -24.78 41.02
N SER A 256 -5.75 -24.70 39.70
CA SER A 256 -5.63 -25.78 38.73
C SER A 256 -6.68 -26.89 38.71
N ASN A 257 -7.34 -27.04 37.56
CA ASN A 257 -7.48 -28.33 36.89
C ASN A 257 -7.83 -28.13 35.42
N MET A 258 -6.95 -28.56 34.51
CA MET A 258 -7.34 -29.40 33.37
C MET A 258 -6.13 -30.18 32.86
N HIS A 259 -6.41 -31.45 32.65
CA HIS A 259 -5.50 -32.57 32.56
C HIS A 259 -4.56 -32.57 31.34
N LYS A 260 -3.34 -33.04 31.59
CA LYS A 260 -2.47 -33.70 30.60
C LYS A 260 -3.15 -34.98 30.09
N THR A 261 -3.15 -35.15 28.77
CA THR A 261 -3.05 -36.48 28.15
C THR A 261 -1.93 -36.40 27.13
N LEU A 262 -0.94 -37.27 27.29
CA LEU A 262 0.24 -37.41 26.43
C LEU A 262 -0.02 -38.60 25.50
N GLU A 263 0.13 -38.44 24.18
CA GLU A 263 1.18 -39.12 23.41
C GLU A 263 1.11 -38.88 21.88
N ASN A 264 2.31 -38.67 21.33
CA ASN A 264 2.79 -38.85 19.95
C ASN A 264 2.38 -37.90 18.81
N GLY A 265 3.33 -37.01 18.44
CA GLY A 265 3.57 -36.64 17.04
C GLY A 265 3.83 -35.14 16.79
N LYS A 266 5.10 -34.73 16.83
CA LYS A 266 5.64 -33.42 16.35
C LYS A 266 5.01 -32.16 16.97
N LEU A 267 5.58 -31.75 18.10
CA LEU A 267 5.35 -30.43 18.68
C LEU A 267 6.01 -29.35 17.78
N GLN A 268 5.26 -28.82 16.82
CA GLN A 268 5.48 -27.43 16.41
C GLN A 268 4.94 -26.58 17.55
N GLN A 269 5.83 -26.02 18.38
CA GLN A 269 5.44 -24.94 19.29
C GLN A 269 4.97 -23.77 18.40
N LYS A 270 3.65 -23.67 18.22
CA LYS A 270 3.01 -22.51 17.63
C LYS A 270 3.13 -21.41 18.69
N GLU A 271 4.25 -20.67 18.68
CA GLU A 271 4.36 -19.43 19.45
C GLU A 271 3.11 -18.62 19.15
N ASN A 272 2.23 -18.47 20.15
CA ASN A 272 1.02 -17.69 20.01
C ASN A 272 1.46 -16.22 20.08
N LEU A 273 2.00 -15.72 18.97
CA LEU A 273 2.46 -14.34 18.82
C LEU A 273 1.26 -13.42 19.03
N ASP A 274 1.24 -12.70 20.14
CA ASP A 274 0.24 -11.66 20.39
C ASP A 274 0.47 -10.51 19.41
N LEU A 275 -0.38 -10.45 18.38
CA LEU A 275 -0.38 -9.40 17.37
C LEU A 275 -1.47 -8.34 17.62
N SER A 276 -2.02 -8.26 18.83
CA SER A 276 -3.04 -7.28 19.20
C SER A 276 -2.58 -5.82 19.02
N PHE A 277 -1.27 -5.57 19.11
CA PHE A 277 -0.67 -4.24 18.87
C PHE A 277 -0.85 -3.74 17.43
N LEU A 278 -1.29 -4.58 16.49
CA LEU A 278 -1.58 -4.20 15.11
C LEU A 278 -3.05 -3.85 14.90
N VAL A 279 -3.90 -4.03 15.91
CA VAL A 279 -5.34 -3.79 15.84
C VAL A 279 -5.65 -2.40 16.39
N VAL A 280 -6.37 -1.61 15.62
CA VAL A 280 -6.81 -0.25 15.93
C VAL A 280 -8.32 -0.12 15.78
N ASN A 281 -8.90 0.89 16.40
CA ASN A 281 -10.30 1.25 16.18
C ASN A 281 -10.46 2.01 14.86
N ASP A 282 -11.51 1.70 14.11
CA ASP A 282 -12.01 2.55 13.04
C ASP A 282 -12.88 3.71 13.60
N LYS A 283 -13.43 4.53 12.71
CA LYS A 283 -14.26 5.68 13.09
C LYS A 283 -15.66 5.28 13.59
N GLU A 284 -16.12 4.08 13.25
CA GLU A 284 -17.45 3.55 13.56
C GLU A 284 -17.43 2.69 14.84
N GLY A 285 -16.26 2.53 15.46
CA GLY A 285 -16.08 1.75 16.68
C GLY A 285 -15.69 0.28 16.42
N GLY A 286 -15.59 -0.12 15.15
CA GLY A 286 -15.10 -1.42 14.73
C GLY A 286 -13.59 -1.56 14.90
N LYS A 287 -13.11 -2.80 14.74
CA LYS A 287 -11.69 -3.15 14.83
C LYS A 287 -11.13 -3.40 13.44
N GLN A 288 -10.00 -2.80 13.14
CA GLN A 288 -9.27 -3.00 11.89
C GLN A 288 -7.76 -3.12 12.15
N LEU A 289 -7.02 -3.60 11.16
CA LEU A 289 -5.56 -3.57 11.22
C LEU A 289 -5.03 -2.17 10.91
N ILE A 290 -3.91 -1.81 11.52
CA ILE A 290 -3.13 -0.63 11.11
C ILE A 290 -2.59 -0.75 9.67
N ILE A 291 -2.45 -1.98 9.15
CA ILE A 291 -1.95 -2.25 7.81
C ILE A 291 -3.11 -2.30 6.80
N ASP A 292 -3.07 -1.45 5.77
CA ASP A 292 -4.04 -1.52 4.65
C ASP A 292 -3.69 -2.70 3.72
N LEU A 293 -4.41 -3.81 3.88
CA LEU A 293 -4.28 -4.98 3.01
C LEU A 293 -4.83 -4.76 1.58
N GLY A 294 -5.58 -3.69 1.35
CA GLY A 294 -6.12 -3.32 0.04
C GLY A 294 -5.07 -2.84 -0.95
N VAL A 295 -3.84 -2.56 -0.49
CA VAL A 295 -2.75 -2.08 -1.35
C VAL A 295 -2.14 -3.16 -2.25
N TYR A 296 -2.44 -4.43 -2.00
CA TYR A 296 -1.89 -5.56 -2.74
C TYR A 296 -2.83 -6.00 -3.88
N THR A 297 -3.06 -5.07 -4.82
CA THR A 297 -3.98 -5.24 -5.96
C THR A 297 -3.30 -4.95 -7.30
N LYS A 298 -3.84 -5.48 -8.40
CA LYS A 298 -3.26 -5.29 -9.74
C LYS A 298 -3.21 -3.82 -10.13
N ASN A 299 -2.09 -3.38 -10.71
CA ASN A 299 -1.91 -2.00 -11.19
C ASN A 299 -2.17 -0.95 -10.09
N ARG A 300 -1.78 -1.25 -8.84
CA ARG A 300 -2.03 -0.39 -7.68
C ARG A 300 -1.32 0.95 -7.88
N ASN A 301 -2.05 2.04 -7.65
CA ASN A 301 -1.46 3.36 -7.51
C ASN A 301 -0.92 3.50 -6.08
N PHE A 302 0.38 3.75 -5.95
CA PHE A 302 1.06 3.97 -4.67
C PHE A 302 1.68 5.36 -4.65
N ARG A 303 1.34 6.18 -3.65
CA ARG A 303 1.67 7.62 -3.65
C ARG A 303 3.18 7.81 -3.54
N LEU A 304 3.74 8.69 -4.38
CA LEU A 304 5.18 8.93 -4.45
C LEU A 304 5.70 9.71 -3.24
N TYR A 305 6.98 9.49 -2.92
CA TYR A 305 7.74 10.36 -2.04
C TYR A 305 7.67 11.82 -2.51
N LYS A 306 7.37 12.75 -1.58
CA LYS A 306 7.05 14.18 -1.78
C LYS A 306 5.72 14.50 -2.47
N SER A 307 4.87 13.51 -2.77
CA SER A 307 3.53 13.76 -3.30
C SER A 307 2.47 13.79 -2.21
N SER A 308 1.45 14.63 -2.41
CA SER A 308 0.25 14.69 -1.58
C SER A 308 -0.95 14.08 -2.31
N LYS A 309 -2.03 13.78 -1.59
CA LYS A 309 -3.31 13.45 -2.21
C LYS A 309 -3.93 14.73 -2.80
N ALA A 310 -4.72 14.61 -3.88
CA ALA A 310 -5.44 15.77 -4.39
C ALA A 310 -6.35 16.37 -3.30
N GLY A 311 -6.39 17.71 -3.25
CA GLY A 311 -7.13 18.44 -2.22
C GLY A 311 -6.46 18.42 -0.84
N LYS A 312 -5.26 17.84 -0.72
CA LYS A 312 -4.46 17.84 0.50
C LYS A 312 -3.07 18.41 0.21
N HIS A 313 -2.51 19.11 1.20
CA HIS A 313 -1.16 19.68 1.11
C HIS A 313 -0.09 18.82 1.80
N VAL A 314 -0.50 17.77 2.51
CA VAL A 314 0.42 16.90 3.26
C VAL A 314 1.05 15.89 2.31
N THR A 315 2.36 16.05 2.12
CA THR A 315 3.21 15.21 1.27
C THR A 315 3.87 14.10 2.07
N LEU A 316 4.18 12.97 1.44
CA LEU A 316 5.06 11.95 2.03
C LEU A 316 6.50 12.49 2.18
N LYS A 317 7.01 12.50 3.40
CA LYS A 317 8.38 12.95 3.74
C LYS A 317 9.12 11.80 4.44
N ILE A 318 10.44 11.92 4.58
CA ILE A 318 11.20 10.97 5.39
C ILE A 318 10.73 11.12 6.84
N ALA A 319 10.36 10.02 7.49
CA ALA A 319 9.94 10.03 8.88
C ALA A 319 11.11 10.42 9.80
N GLU A 320 10.81 11.08 10.92
CA GLU A 320 11.84 11.51 11.90
C GLU A 320 12.64 10.33 12.47
N ASP A 321 11.97 9.18 12.65
CA ASP A 321 12.54 7.96 13.20
C ASP A 321 13.10 7.00 12.13
N ASN A 322 13.12 7.41 10.86
CA ASN A 322 13.71 6.64 9.77
C ASN A 322 15.21 6.36 10.04
N LYS A 323 15.61 5.09 9.88
CA LYS A 323 17.00 4.65 10.04
C LYS A 323 17.68 4.26 8.72
N PHE A 324 16.91 4.04 7.66
CA PHE A 324 17.47 3.76 6.34
C PHE A 324 18.17 4.99 5.76
N VAL A 325 19.42 4.79 5.32
CA VAL A 325 20.21 5.79 4.60
C VAL A 325 20.67 5.19 3.28
N PRO A 326 20.31 5.79 2.13
CA PRO A 326 20.74 5.25 0.84
C PRO A 326 22.26 5.34 0.68
N LYS A 327 22.83 4.35 0.00
CA LYS A 327 24.26 4.30 -0.29
C LYS A 327 24.63 5.41 -1.29
N PRO A 328 25.61 6.28 -0.98
CA PRO A 328 26.00 7.36 -1.87
C PRO A 328 26.37 6.88 -3.28
N GLN A 329 25.75 7.49 -4.29
CA GLN A 329 26.06 7.24 -5.70
C GLN A 329 26.63 8.50 -6.36
N LYS A 330 27.64 8.32 -7.22
CA LYS A 330 28.25 9.44 -7.96
C LYS A 330 27.20 10.10 -8.84
N ASN A 331 27.15 11.44 -8.82
CA ASN A 331 26.29 12.27 -9.67
C ASN A 331 24.77 12.16 -9.44
N ILE A 332 24.34 11.63 -8.30
CA ILE A 332 22.93 11.52 -7.90
C ILE A 332 22.77 12.18 -6.53
N SER A 333 21.81 13.11 -6.39
CA SER A 333 21.59 13.79 -5.11
C SER A 333 21.03 12.83 -4.05
N VAL A 334 21.22 13.15 -2.77
CA VAL A 334 20.66 12.34 -1.66
C VAL A 334 19.13 12.22 -1.79
N GLU A 335 18.46 13.32 -2.14
CA GLU A 335 17.01 13.35 -2.35
C GLU A 335 16.56 12.43 -3.50
N GLU A 336 17.31 12.40 -4.60
CA GLU A 336 17.05 11.50 -5.73
C GLU A 336 17.24 10.04 -5.31
N GLN A 337 18.24 9.75 -4.48
CA GLN A 337 18.45 8.40 -3.96
C GLN A 337 17.30 7.95 -3.06
N TYR A 338 16.74 8.83 -2.23
CA TYR A 338 15.53 8.54 -1.46
C TYR A 338 14.32 8.29 -2.36
N PHE A 339 14.12 9.12 -3.39
CA PHE A 339 13.07 8.92 -4.38
C PHE A 339 13.20 7.55 -5.05
N LEU A 340 14.38 7.21 -5.56
CA LEU A 340 14.65 5.91 -6.20
C LEU A 340 14.47 4.73 -5.23
N SER A 341 14.82 4.93 -3.95
CA SER A 341 14.62 3.93 -2.90
C SER A 341 13.13 3.70 -2.60
N SER A 342 12.32 4.76 -2.65
CA SER A 342 10.88 4.73 -2.37
C SER A 342 10.01 4.05 -3.43
N LEU A 343 10.48 4.01 -4.67
CA LEU A 343 9.76 3.37 -5.77
C LEU A 343 9.71 1.85 -5.56
N VAL A 344 8.51 1.30 -5.44
CA VAL A 344 8.25 -0.11 -5.11
C VAL A 344 8.75 -1.04 -6.21
N CYS A 345 8.68 -0.62 -7.48
CA CYS A 345 9.11 -1.40 -8.64
C CYS A 345 10.51 -1.04 -9.15
N ASN A 346 11.21 -0.09 -8.53
CA ASN A 346 12.58 0.24 -8.92
C ASN A 346 13.56 -0.82 -8.39
N ILE A 347 13.75 -1.88 -9.17
CA ILE A 347 14.62 -3.00 -8.85
C ILE A 347 15.40 -3.37 -10.10
N ARG A 348 16.73 -3.32 -10.03
CA ARG A 348 17.57 -3.73 -11.15
C ARG A 348 17.64 -5.25 -11.18
N PHE A 349 17.20 -5.88 -12.27
CA PHE A 349 17.24 -7.33 -12.44
C PHE A 349 18.65 -7.92 -12.24
N SER A 350 19.70 -7.19 -12.60
CA SER A 350 21.09 -7.60 -12.38
C SER A 350 21.50 -7.70 -10.90
N GLU A 351 20.71 -7.11 -10.00
CA GLU A 351 20.96 -7.14 -8.55
C GLU A 351 20.15 -8.20 -7.82
N ILE A 352 19.13 -8.78 -8.44
CA ILE A 352 18.27 -9.77 -7.78
C ILE A 352 18.86 -11.16 -7.99
N GLU A 353 19.17 -11.83 -6.89
CA GLU A 353 19.55 -13.25 -6.91
C GLU A 353 18.34 -14.15 -6.64
N ARG A 354 17.31 -13.62 -5.96
CA ARG A 354 16.13 -14.40 -5.56
C ARG A 354 14.83 -13.59 -5.65
N ALA A 355 13.86 -14.14 -6.37
CA ALA A 355 12.47 -13.69 -6.34
C ALA A 355 11.68 -14.52 -5.33
N LEU A 356 11.19 -13.88 -4.26
CA LEU A 356 10.38 -14.50 -3.23
C LEU A 356 8.96 -14.73 -3.74
N THR A 357 8.39 -15.88 -3.38
CA THR A 357 7.03 -16.26 -3.74
C THR A 357 6.28 -16.70 -2.49
N CYS A 358 5.03 -16.26 -2.37
CA CYS A 358 4.09 -16.70 -1.36
C CYS A 358 2.75 -16.95 -2.05
N ASP A 359 2.35 -18.21 -2.10
CA ASP A 359 1.07 -18.61 -2.69
C ASP A 359 -0.08 -18.35 -1.71
N SER A 360 -1.30 -18.23 -2.23
CA SER A 360 -2.48 -18.09 -1.39
C SER A 360 -2.64 -19.34 -0.51
N PRO A 361 -2.90 -19.18 0.80
CA PRO A 361 -3.17 -20.31 1.69
C PRO A 361 -4.39 -21.15 1.25
N GLU A 362 -5.32 -20.57 0.48
CA GLU A 362 -6.53 -21.22 -0.04
C GLU A 362 -6.29 -22.06 -1.30
N GLY A 363 -5.08 -22.00 -1.90
CA GLY A 363 -4.79 -22.61 -3.20
C GLY A 363 -4.25 -24.05 -3.18
N LYS A 364 -4.15 -24.70 -2.02
CA LYS A 364 -3.73 -26.12 -1.95
C LYS A 364 -4.91 -27.07 -2.19
N GLU A 365 -5.58 -26.95 -3.33
CA GLU A 365 -6.45 -28.02 -3.83
C GLU A 365 -5.84 -28.72 -5.06
N LYS A 366 -5.48 -29.98 -4.81
CA LYS A 366 -5.45 -31.13 -5.73
C LYS A 366 -4.49 -31.04 -6.93
N MET A 367 -3.34 -31.68 -6.76
CA MET A 367 -2.57 -32.24 -7.89
C MET A 367 -3.54 -32.98 -8.84
N PRO A 368 -3.45 -32.76 -10.16
CA PRO A 368 -4.15 -33.62 -11.11
C PRO A 368 -3.55 -35.02 -11.00
N LYS A 369 -4.40 -36.02 -10.71
CA LYS A 369 -4.04 -37.42 -10.87
C LYS A 369 -3.53 -37.61 -12.31
N GLN A 370 -2.29 -38.07 -12.45
CA GLN A 370 -1.78 -38.62 -13.70
C GLN A 370 -2.79 -39.66 -14.20
N THR A 371 -3.45 -39.36 -15.31
CA THR A 371 -4.19 -40.36 -16.06
C THR A 371 -3.17 -41.06 -16.95
N ASP A 372 -2.90 -42.31 -16.60
CA ASP A 372 -2.18 -43.27 -17.42
C ASP A 372 -2.88 -43.37 -18.78
N ARG A 373 -2.32 -42.71 -19.81
CA ARG A 373 -2.67 -43.01 -21.20
C ARG A 373 -1.58 -43.91 -21.78
N ARG A 374 -1.85 -45.22 -21.71
CA ARG A 374 -1.26 -46.19 -22.65
C ARG A 374 -1.68 -45.77 -24.06
N VAL A 375 -0.73 -45.26 -24.84
CA VAL A 375 -0.88 -45.17 -26.30
C VAL A 375 -0.16 -46.38 -26.88
N ALA A 376 -0.97 -47.27 -27.45
CA ALA A 376 -0.50 -48.42 -28.21
C ALA A 376 0.23 -47.96 -29.47
N SER A 377 1.33 -48.66 -29.75
CA SER A 377 2.09 -48.62 -30.99
C SER A 377 1.21 -48.88 -32.21
N SER A 378 1.31 -48.05 -33.23
CA SER A 378 1.23 -48.54 -34.61
C SER A 378 2.18 -47.75 -35.51
N THR A 379 3.04 -48.53 -36.14
CA THR A 379 4.06 -48.21 -37.13
C THR A 379 3.42 -47.84 -38.47
N SER A 380 3.92 -46.79 -39.12
CA SER A 380 4.21 -46.81 -40.57
C SER A 380 4.94 -45.53 -40.95
N GLY A 381 6.09 -45.68 -41.61
CA GLY A 381 7.07 -44.63 -41.82
C GLY A 381 6.76 -43.66 -42.96
N ARG A 382 7.62 -42.64 -43.05
CA ARG A 382 8.41 -42.32 -44.25
C ARG A 382 9.54 -41.37 -43.87
N ILE A 383 10.76 -41.84 -44.13
CA ILE A 383 11.99 -41.07 -44.14
C ILE A 383 12.03 -40.33 -45.47
N CYS A 384 12.24 -39.00 -45.45
CA CYS A 384 12.92 -38.27 -46.52
C CYS A 384 13.71 -37.11 -45.89
N THR A 385 15.03 -37.27 -45.94
CA THR A 385 16.11 -36.32 -45.71
C THR A 385 16.15 -35.22 -46.78
N PHE A 386 16.48 -33.97 -46.44
CA PHE A 386 17.77 -33.28 -46.74
C PHE A 386 17.67 -31.75 -46.57
N ASN A 387 18.82 -31.20 -46.17
CA ASN A 387 19.14 -29.79 -45.94
C ASN A 387 18.91 -28.83 -47.12
N GLY A 388 18.74 -27.56 -46.77
CA GLY A 388 19.09 -26.37 -47.54
C GLY A 388 19.44 -25.25 -46.58
#